data_AF-A0A1H3MV26-F1
#
_entry.id   AF-A0A1H3MV26-F1
#
_cell.length_a   1.000
_cell.length_b   1.000
_cell.length_c   1.000
_cell.angle_alpha   90.00
_cell.angle_beta   90.00
_cell.angle_gamma   90.00
#
_symmetry.space_group_name_H-M   'P 1'
#
loop_
_entity.id
_entity.type
_entity.pdbx_description
1 polymer ?
#
loop_
_entity_poly.entity_id
_entity_poly.type
_entity_poly.pdbx_seq_one_letter_code
_entity_poly.pdbx_strand_id
1 'polypeptide(L)' 'MTDTETLSAPAARVARVALVTGGSGGIGRAVAERPAADGIAVGVHFSR' A
#
# COMPACT_ATOMS: atom_id res chain seq x y z
N MET A 1 -32.13 25.47 18.30
CA MET A 1 -31.78 24.79 17.04
C MET A 1 -30.27 24.81 16.99
N THR A 2 -29.64 23.81 17.60
CA THR A 2 -28.18 23.69 17.67
C THR A 2 -27.76 22.85 16.47
N ASP A 3 -27.08 23.47 15.52
CA ASP A 3 -26.45 22.79 14.40
C ASP A 3 -25.29 21.95 14.94
N THR A 4 -25.54 20.64 15.07
CA THR A 4 -24.51 19.66 15.38
C THR A 4 -23.66 19.45 14.13
N GLU A 5 -22.70 20.34 13.89
CA GLU A 5 -21.70 20.17 12.84
C GLU A 5 -20.84 18.94 13.20
N THR A 6 -21.01 17.87 12.43
CA THR A 6 -20.20 16.66 12.59
C THR A 6 -18.77 17.01 12.21
N LEU A 7 -17.87 17.07 13.19
CA LEU A 7 -16.43 17.24 12.95
C LEU A 7 -15.94 16.06 12.10
N SER A 8 -15.73 16.30 10.80
CA SER A 8 -15.01 15.36 9.94
C SER A 8 -13.55 15.35 10.37
N ALA A 9 -13.10 14.26 10.97
CA ALA A 9 -11.68 14.03 11.17
C ALA A 9 -10.95 14.18 9.82
N PRO A 10 -9.72 14.73 9.77
CA PRO A 10 -8.93 14.71 8.56
C PRO A 10 -8.87 13.26 8.08
N ALA A 11 -9.23 13.01 6.83
CA ALA A 11 -9.16 11.68 6.25
C ALA A 11 -7.70 11.21 6.41
N ALA A 12 -7.49 10.29 7.35
CA ALA A 12 -6.17 9.78 7.65
C ALA A 12 -5.58 9.26 6.34
N ARG A 13 -4.49 9.88 5.89
CA ARG A 13 -3.88 9.51 4.62
C ARG A 13 -3.26 8.13 4.81
N VAL A 14 -3.98 7.09 4.41
CA VAL A 14 -3.49 5.72 4.49
C VAL A 14 -2.19 5.63 3.70
N ALA A 15 -1.12 5.17 4.35
CA ALA A 15 0.15 4.94 3.67
C ALA A 15 -0.07 3.93 2.53
N ARG A 16 0.52 4.20 1.35
CA ARG A 16 0.40 3.28 0.22
C ARG A 16 1.17 2.00 0.54
N VAL A 17 0.60 0.87 0.16
CA VAL A 17 1.14 -0.47 0.36
C VAL A 17 0.93 -1.26 -0.93
N ALA A 18 1.88 -2.12 -1.30
CA ALA A 18 1.77 -2.97 -2.49
C ALA A 18 1.79 -4.46 -2.11
N LEU A 19 0.96 -5.27 -2.77
CA LEU A 19 1.03 -6.73 -2.72
C LEU A 19 1.41 -7.25 -4.10
N VAL A 20 2.51 -8.01 -4.17
CA VAL A 20 3.00 -8.60 -5.42
C VAL A 20 2.96 -10.12 -5.33
N THR A 21 2.13 -10.73 -6.18
CA THR A 21 2.11 -12.19 -6.37
C THR A 21 3.16 -12.62 -7.38
N GLY A 22 3.86 -13.72 -7.12
CA GLY A 22 5.01 -14.15 -7.91
C GLY A 22 6.24 -13.24 -7.74
N GLY A 23 6.27 -12.39 -6.71
CA GLY A 23 7.32 -11.38 -6.56
C GLY A 23 8.67 -11.91 -6.05
N SER A 24 8.82 -13.22 -5.88
CA SER A 24 10.08 -13.87 -5.47
C SER A 24 11.12 -13.93 -6.60
N GLY A 25 10.73 -13.74 -7.86
CA GLY A 25 11.66 -13.85 -8.99
C GLY A 25 11.17 -13.19 -10.28
N GLY A 26 12.02 -13.23 -11.31
CA GLY A 26 11.73 -12.72 -12.65
C GLY A 26 11.16 -11.30 -12.65
N ILE A 27 10.09 -11.11 -13.42
CA ILE A 27 9.38 -9.82 -13.54
C ILE A 27 8.75 -9.41 -12.20
N GLY A 28 8.23 -10.36 -11.42
CA GLY A 28 7.60 -10.08 -10.15
C GLY A 28 8.56 -9.40 -9.16
N ARG A 29 9.82 -9.87 -9.09
CA ARG A 29 10.86 -9.24 -8.26
C ARG A 29 11.15 -7.81 -8.70
N ALA A 30 11.33 -7.58 -10.00
CA ALA A 30 11.59 -6.24 -10.53
C ALA A 30 10.42 -5.26 -10.24
N VAL A 31 9.18 -5.75 -10.31
CA VAL A 31 7.99 -4.97 -9.94
C VAL A 31 7.92 -4.70 -8.43
N ALA A 32 8.36 -5.61 -7.57
CA ALA A 32 8.38 -5.42 -6.12
C ALA A 32 9.49 -4.45 -5.67
N GLU A 33 10.67 -4.52 -6.29
CA GLU A 33 11.83 -3.68 -5.96
C GLU A 33 11.58 -2.19 -6.25
N ARG A 34 10.83 -1.86 -7.30
CA ARG A 34 10.58 -0.46 -7.69
C ARG A 34 9.80 0.35 -6.63
N PRO A 35 8.60 -0.07 -6.17
CA PRO A 35 7.91 0.60 -5.08
C PRO A 35 8.68 0.57 -3.76
N ALA A 36 9.41 -0.52 -3.49
CA ALA A 36 10.23 -0.62 -2.28
C ALA A 36 11.35 0.43 -2.27
N ALA A 37 11.96 0.71 -3.42
CA ALA A 37 12.95 1.79 -3.55
C ALA A 37 12.35 3.18 -3.27
N ASP A 38 11.05 3.35 -3.51
CA ASP A 38 10.29 4.57 -3.18
C ASP A 38 9.80 4.60 -1.71
N GLY A 39 10.19 3.62 -0.88
CA GLY A 39 9.82 3.53 0.53
C GLY A 39 8.40 3.01 0.78
N ILE A 40 7.73 2.46 -0.24
CA ILE A 40 6.42 1.81 -0.10
C ILE A 40 6.63 0.44 0.52
N ALA A 41 5.85 0.10 1.55
CA ALA A 41 5.84 -1.24 2.11
C ALA A 41 5.28 -2.25 1.08
N VAL A 42 6.02 -3.32 0.82
CA VAL A 42 5.66 -4.34 -0.18
C VAL A 42 5.53 -5.72 0.48
N GLY A 43 4.35 -6.33 0.36
CA GLY A 43 4.13 -7.74 0.65
C GLY A 43 4.36 -8.58 -0.59
N VAL A 44 5.04 -9.71 -0.45
CA VAL A 44 5.32 -10.64 -1.56
C VAL A 44 4.71 -12.00 -1.27
N HIS A 45 4.04 -12.57 -2.26
CA HIS A 45 3.50 -13.92 -2.21
C HIS A 45 4.08 -14.77 -3.35
N PHE A 46 4.37 -16.04 -3.09
CA PHE A 46 4.73 -17.04 -4.09
C PHE A 46 3.97 -18.34 -3.83
N SER A 47 3.51 -18.98 -4.89
CA SER A 47 2.76 -20.23 -4.84
C SER A 47 3.63 -21.34 -5.43
N ARG A 48 3.72 -22.49 -4.77
CA ARG A 48 4.39 -23.69 -5.28
C ARG A 48 3.41 -24.61 -5.97
#